data_AF-A0A932QWT6-F1
#
_entry.id   AF-A0A932QWT6-F1
#
_cell.length_a   1.000
_cell.length_b   1.000
_cell.length_c   1.000
_cell.angle_alpha   90.00
_cell.angle_beta   90.00
_cell.angle_gamma   90.00
#
_symmetry.space_group_name_H-M   'P 1'
#
loop_
_entity.id
_entity.type
_entity.pdbx_description
1 polymer ?
#
loop_
_entity_poly.entity_id
_entity_poly.type
_entity_poly.pdbx_seq_one_letter_code
_entity_poly.pdbx_strand_id
1 'polypeptide(L)'
;MKILVLSEEEIAPLLDMEEAICHVEAAFSAHAKGTIKMPPKVYLDFGIGDLRVMPAYWPAKKTSSVKIVNSHPKNPSLGLPAVMAATWLMDPTTGEPLALIAATALTDIRTGAAGAVAARHLARKNSATAGLIGCGRQARTQLSGLRRLFPIQLVKVAGKNLKESEQFCKTAENNGGLIPVKELA
;
A
#
# COMPACT_ATOMS: atom_id res chain seq x y z
N MET A 1 -21.00 -21.22 -12.16
CA MET A 1 -19.85 -20.35 -11.85
C MET A 1 -20.01 -19.84 -10.43
N LYS A 2 -18.99 -20.02 -9.58
CA LYS A 2 -19.00 -19.52 -8.19
C LYS A 2 -17.85 -18.51 -8.06
N ILE A 3 -18.16 -17.27 -7.67
CA ILE A 3 -17.16 -16.23 -7.44
C ILE A 3 -16.94 -16.13 -5.93
N LEU A 4 -15.70 -16.23 -5.47
CA LEU A 4 -15.35 -16.00 -4.07
C LEU A 4 -15.41 -14.49 -3.78
N VAL A 5 -16.08 -14.08 -2.71
CA VAL A 5 -16.11 -12.68 -2.27
C VAL A 5 -15.40 -12.59 -0.93
N LEU A 6 -14.39 -11.73 -0.83
CA LEU A 6 -13.59 -11.55 0.38
C LEU A 6 -13.65 -10.10 0.83
N SER A 7 -14.11 -9.88 2.05
CA SER A 7 -14.19 -8.58 2.73
C SER A 7 -12.83 -8.10 3.25
N GLU A 8 -12.75 -6.86 3.71
CA GLU A 8 -11.53 -6.36 4.38
C GLU A 8 -11.25 -7.14 5.68
N GLU A 9 -12.29 -7.59 6.39
CA GLU A 9 -12.18 -8.36 7.64
C GLU A 9 -11.59 -9.76 7.40
N GLU A 10 -11.88 -10.36 6.25
CA GLU A 10 -11.32 -11.65 5.85
C GLU A 10 -9.90 -11.53 5.29
N ILE A 11 -9.60 -10.45 4.54
CA ILE A 11 -8.29 -10.25 3.92
C ILE A 11 -7.26 -9.71 4.88
N ALA A 12 -7.59 -8.70 5.69
CA ALA A 12 -6.60 -8.00 6.51
C ALA A 12 -5.77 -8.94 7.42
N PRO A 13 -6.34 -9.97 8.07
CA PRO A 13 -5.58 -10.92 8.89
C PRO A 13 -4.62 -11.82 8.09
N LEU A 14 -4.82 -11.95 6.78
CA LEU A 14 -4.00 -12.79 5.90
C LEU A 14 -2.80 -12.02 5.31
N LEU A 15 -2.72 -10.70 5.54
CA LEU A 15 -1.68 -9.86 4.95
C LEU A 15 -0.42 -9.84 5.82
N ASP A 16 0.68 -10.38 5.29
CA ASP A 16 2.00 -10.26 5.89
C ASP A 16 2.91 -9.27 5.13
N MET A 17 3.67 -8.46 5.88
CA MET A 17 4.52 -7.42 5.29
C MET A 17 5.77 -8.00 4.63
N GLU A 18 6.36 -9.06 5.16
CA GLU A 18 7.56 -9.68 4.58
C GLU A 18 7.22 -10.39 3.27
N GLU A 19 6.10 -11.12 3.25
CA GLU A 19 5.55 -11.69 2.03
C GLU A 19 5.23 -10.61 0.99
N ALA A 20 4.59 -9.51 1.40
CA ALA A 20 4.30 -8.39 0.52
C ALA A 20 5.58 -7.79 -0.09
N ILE A 21 6.65 -7.61 0.71
CA ILE A 21 7.95 -7.13 0.22
C ILE A 21 8.51 -8.08 -0.85
N CYS A 22 8.52 -9.39 -0.57
CA CYS A 22 9.01 -10.40 -1.51
C CYS A 22 8.21 -10.41 -2.82
N HIS A 23 6.87 -10.40 -2.75
CA HIS A 23 6.01 -10.40 -3.93
C HIS A 23 6.11 -9.12 -4.74
N VAL A 24 6.19 -7.96 -4.09
CA VAL A 24 6.35 -6.66 -4.77
C VAL A 24 7.71 -6.57 -5.46
N GLU A 25 8.79 -7.00 -4.82
CA GLU A 25 10.12 -7.03 -5.45
C GLU A 25 10.15 -7.94 -6.68
N ALA A 26 9.58 -9.14 -6.57
CA ALA A 26 9.47 -10.06 -7.68
C ALA A 26 8.64 -9.46 -8.84
N ALA A 27 7.55 -8.76 -8.53
CA ALA A 27 6.71 -8.09 -9.52
C ALA A 27 7.48 -6.97 -10.24
N PHE A 28 8.23 -6.13 -9.52
CA PHE A 28 9.08 -5.12 -10.14
C PHE A 28 10.15 -5.73 -11.06
N SER A 29 10.83 -6.79 -10.61
CA SER A 29 11.82 -7.51 -11.44
C SER A 29 11.19 -8.07 -12.72
N ALA A 30 10.03 -8.71 -12.60
CA ALA A 30 9.32 -9.29 -13.73
C ALA A 30 8.78 -8.22 -14.70
N HIS A 31 8.34 -7.07 -14.18
CA HIS A 31 7.93 -5.93 -15.01
C HIS A 31 9.12 -5.33 -15.77
N ALA A 32 10.26 -5.12 -15.11
CA ALA A 32 11.48 -4.61 -15.73
C ALA A 32 12.00 -5.54 -16.85
N LYS A 33 11.77 -6.85 -16.72
CA LYS A 33 12.09 -7.87 -17.75
C LYS A 33 11.05 -7.97 -18.88
N GLY A 34 9.97 -7.18 -18.84
CA GLY A 34 8.90 -7.23 -19.85
C GLY A 34 8.00 -8.46 -19.76
N THR A 35 8.05 -9.21 -18.65
CA THR A 35 7.29 -10.47 -18.47
C THR A 35 5.91 -10.29 -17.82
N ILE A 36 5.53 -9.05 -17.51
CA ILE A 36 4.20 -8.68 -16.99
C ILE A 36 3.54 -7.74 -18.00
N LYS A 37 2.28 -8.02 -18.34
CA LYS A 37 1.44 -7.09 -19.11
C LYS A 37 0.70 -6.17 -18.14
N MET A 38 0.98 -4.87 -18.19
CA MET A 38 0.34 -3.87 -17.34
C MET A 38 0.13 -2.60 -18.18
N PRO A 39 -1.02 -2.46 -18.87
CA PRO A 39 -1.28 -1.27 -19.68
C PRO A 39 -1.49 -0.03 -18.79
N PRO A 40 -1.51 1.18 -19.39
CA PRO A 40 -1.84 2.39 -18.65
C PRO A 40 -3.18 2.28 -17.91
N LYS A 41 -3.26 2.93 -16.76
CA LYS A 41 -4.50 2.99 -15.97
C LYS A 41 -5.53 3.82 -16.72
N VAL A 42 -6.80 3.45 -16.59
CA VAL A 42 -7.93 4.29 -17.03
C VAL A 42 -8.36 5.15 -15.85
N TYR A 43 -8.64 6.43 -16.12
CA TYR A 43 -9.07 7.41 -15.12
C TYR A 43 -10.47 7.92 -15.44
N LEU A 44 -11.25 8.14 -14.40
CA LEU A 44 -12.51 8.85 -14.46
C LEU A 44 -12.50 9.92 -13.37
N ASP A 45 -12.54 11.19 -13.77
CA ASP A 45 -12.53 12.34 -12.88
C ASP A 45 -13.97 12.78 -12.59
N PHE A 46 -14.26 13.04 -11.31
CA PHE A 46 -15.55 13.53 -10.83
C PHE A 46 -15.48 14.98 -10.33
N GLY A 47 -14.31 15.64 -10.39
CA GLY A 47 -14.05 16.99 -9.88
C GLY A 47 -13.88 17.07 -8.35
N ILE A 48 -14.49 16.14 -7.61
CA ILE A 48 -14.36 16.00 -6.14
C ILE A 48 -13.46 14.82 -5.72
N GLY A 49 -13.03 14.04 -6.70
CA GLY A 49 -12.31 12.79 -6.55
C GLY A 49 -12.23 12.06 -7.89
N ASP A 50 -11.62 10.89 -7.90
CA ASP A 50 -11.47 10.07 -9.10
C ASP A 50 -11.78 8.59 -8.85
N LEU A 51 -11.94 7.86 -9.95
CA LEU A 51 -11.93 6.40 -10.03
C LEU A 51 -10.84 5.96 -11.02
N ARG A 52 -10.15 4.87 -10.69
CA ARG A 52 -9.08 4.31 -11.52
C ARG A 52 -9.26 2.82 -11.72
N VAL A 53 -9.01 2.37 -12.94
CA VAL A 53 -8.96 0.94 -13.30
C VAL A 53 -7.53 0.56 -13.65
N MET A 54 -7.01 -0.46 -12.96
CA MET A 54 -5.62 -0.89 -13.02
C MET A 54 -5.53 -2.39 -13.32
N PRO A 55 -5.55 -2.80 -14.60
CA PRO A 55 -5.40 -4.20 -14.99
C PRO A 55 -3.92 -4.63 -15.03
N ALA A 56 -3.65 -5.88 -14.68
CA ALA A 56 -2.34 -6.51 -14.86
C ALA A 56 -2.48 -8.02 -15.10
N TYR A 57 -1.59 -8.58 -15.91
CA TYR A 57 -1.48 -10.02 -16.15
C TYR A 57 -0.03 -10.47 -16.01
N TRP A 58 0.18 -11.49 -15.17
CA TRP A 58 1.48 -12.13 -14.96
C TRP A 58 1.46 -13.56 -15.49
N PRO A 59 1.94 -13.80 -16.73
CA PRO A 59 2.01 -15.12 -17.35
C PRO A 59 2.65 -16.21 -16.48
N ALA A 60 3.82 -15.93 -15.89
CA ALA A 60 4.55 -16.91 -15.09
C ALA A 60 3.80 -17.35 -13.82
N LYS A 61 2.84 -16.56 -13.35
CA LYS A 61 1.98 -16.89 -12.20
C LYS A 61 0.59 -17.38 -12.63
N LYS A 62 0.28 -17.35 -13.94
CA LYS A 62 -1.06 -17.62 -14.49
C LYS A 62 -2.14 -16.81 -13.77
N THR A 63 -1.85 -15.54 -13.48
CA THR A 63 -2.74 -14.66 -12.71
C THR A 63 -3.02 -13.38 -13.47
N SER A 64 -4.30 -13.05 -13.63
CA SER A 64 -4.77 -11.76 -14.13
C SER A 64 -5.64 -11.08 -13.08
N SER A 65 -5.50 -9.78 -12.90
CA SER A 65 -6.34 -9.02 -12.00
C SER A 65 -6.61 -7.61 -12.48
N VAL A 66 -7.72 -7.05 -11.99
CA VAL A 66 -8.08 -5.65 -12.23
C VAL A 66 -8.42 -5.02 -10.88
N LYS A 67 -7.65 -4.01 -10.49
CA LYS A 67 -7.98 -3.20 -9.32
C LYS A 67 -8.80 -1.98 -9.75
N ILE A 68 -9.93 -1.78 -9.07
CA ILE A 68 -10.75 -0.58 -9.15
C ILE A 68 -10.55 0.17 -7.83
N VAL A 69 -10.07 1.41 -7.90
CA VAL A 69 -9.72 2.21 -6.73
C VAL A 69 -10.17 3.65 -6.90
N ASN A 70 -10.75 4.23 -5.85
CA ASN A 70 -11.10 5.66 -5.83
C ASN A 70 -10.06 6.50 -5.06
N SER A 71 -10.12 7.81 -5.24
CA SER A 71 -9.50 8.77 -4.33
C SER A 71 -10.41 9.98 -4.15
N HIS A 72 -10.91 10.17 -2.94
CA HIS A 72 -11.80 11.26 -2.57
C HIS A 72 -11.24 11.92 -1.30
N PRO A 73 -10.44 12.99 -1.43
CA PRO A 73 -9.72 13.59 -0.31
C PRO A 73 -10.60 14.10 0.83
N LYS A 74 -11.89 14.41 0.56
CA LYS A 74 -12.86 14.88 1.54
C LYS A 74 -13.65 13.77 2.25
N ASN A 75 -13.55 12.51 1.80
CA ASN A 75 -14.25 11.38 2.45
C ASN A 75 -14.02 11.28 3.98
N PRO A 76 -12.82 11.60 4.53
CA PRO A 76 -12.63 11.56 5.97
C PRO A 76 -13.60 12.45 6.77
N SER A 77 -14.08 13.57 6.21
CA SER A 77 -15.09 14.40 6.88
C SER A 77 -16.48 13.74 6.93
N LEU A 78 -16.68 12.68 6.16
CA LEU A 78 -17.90 11.86 6.11
C LEU A 78 -17.72 10.53 6.87
N GLY A 79 -16.60 10.33 7.57
CA GLY A 79 -16.29 9.06 8.23
C GLY A 79 -15.84 7.93 7.29
N LEU A 80 -15.55 8.23 6.02
CA LEU A 80 -15.11 7.25 5.03
C LEU A 80 -13.59 7.36 4.75
N PRO A 81 -12.92 6.28 4.35
CA PRO A 81 -11.55 6.35 3.85
C PRO A 81 -11.44 7.21 2.59
N ALA A 82 -10.33 7.96 2.49
CA ALA A 82 -10.02 8.74 1.28
C ALA A 82 -9.74 7.86 0.06
N VAL A 83 -9.25 6.63 0.28
CA VAL A 83 -8.95 5.64 -0.76
C VAL A 83 -9.61 4.34 -0.33
N MET A 84 -10.41 3.77 -1.22
CA MET A 84 -11.04 2.45 -1.10
C MET A 84 -10.84 1.73 -2.42
N ALA A 85 -10.67 0.41 -2.36
CA ALA A 85 -10.42 -0.38 -3.56
C ALA A 85 -11.05 -1.76 -3.49
N ALA A 86 -11.34 -2.33 -4.65
CA ALA A 86 -11.65 -3.73 -4.85
C ALA A 86 -10.80 -4.29 -6.00
N THR A 87 -10.44 -5.56 -5.93
CA THR A 87 -9.67 -6.25 -6.97
C THR A 87 -10.47 -7.47 -7.45
N TRP A 88 -10.67 -7.54 -8.77
CA TRP A 88 -11.14 -8.74 -9.44
C TRP A 88 -9.94 -9.62 -9.80
N LEU A 89 -10.02 -10.89 -9.43
CA LEU A 89 -9.07 -11.93 -9.82
C LEU A 89 -9.70 -12.80 -10.90
N MET A 90 -8.97 -13.05 -11.98
CA MET A 90 -9.46 -13.73 -13.18
C MET A 90 -8.49 -14.85 -13.58
N ASP A 91 -9.02 -15.99 -14.02
CA ASP A 91 -8.23 -17.00 -14.72
C ASP A 91 -7.91 -16.50 -16.14
N PRO A 92 -6.64 -16.24 -16.49
CA PRO A 92 -6.28 -15.77 -17.83
C PRO A 92 -6.47 -16.83 -18.93
N THR A 93 -6.65 -18.10 -18.57
CA THR A 93 -6.83 -19.23 -19.49
C THR A 93 -8.26 -19.34 -19.98
N THR A 94 -9.22 -19.21 -19.05
CA THR A 94 -10.66 -19.40 -19.33
C THR A 94 -11.44 -18.09 -19.35
N GLY A 95 -10.90 -17.02 -18.76
CA GLY A 95 -11.60 -15.77 -18.50
C GLY A 95 -12.54 -15.84 -17.29
N GLU A 96 -12.57 -16.95 -16.55
CA GLU A 96 -13.46 -17.11 -15.40
C GLU A 96 -13.10 -16.12 -14.27
N PRO A 97 -14.08 -15.37 -13.73
CA PRO A 97 -13.88 -14.59 -12.53
C PRO A 97 -13.73 -15.52 -11.32
N LEU A 98 -12.58 -15.45 -10.67
CA LEU A 98 -12.25 -16.30 -9.52
C LEU A 98 -12.70 -15.65 -8.21
N ALA A 99 -12.39 -14.37 -8.02
CA ALA A 99 -12.69 -13.68 -6.78
C ALA A 99 -12.90 -12.16 -6.94
N LEU A 100 -13.76 -11.61 -6.09
CA LEU A 100 -13.87 -10.19 -5.81
C LEU A 100 -13.33 -9.92 -4.40
N ILE A 101 -12.25 -9.19 -4.31
CA ILE A 101 -11.45 -9.04 -3.09
C ILE A 101 -11.44 -7.57 -2.67
N ALA A 102 -11.86 -7.26 -1.45
CA ALA A 102 -11.66 -5.94 -0.87
C ALA A 102 -10.16 -5.64 -0.78
N ALA A 103 -9.74 -4.46 -1.26
CA ALA A 103 -8.35 -4.19 -1.61
C ALA A 103 -7.81 -2.89 -1.00
N THR A 104 -8.47 -2.34 0.02
CA THR A 104 -8.01 -1.14 0.73
C THR A 104 -6.79 -1.48 1.57
N ALA A 105 -6.88 -2.48 2.47
CA ALA A 105 -5.74 -2.97 3.23
C ALA A 105 -4.64 -3.54 2.32
N LEU A 106 -5.03 -4.27 1.26
CA LEU A 106 -4.10 -4.78 0.26
C LEU A 106 -3.34 -3.64 -0.46
N THR A 107 -4.03 -2.54 -0.78
CA THR A 107 -3.41 -1.36 -1.36
C THR A 107 -2.45 -0.71 -0.38
N ASP A 108 -2.78 -0.68 0.91
CA ASP A 108 -1.91 -0.10 1.93
C ASP A 108 -0.61 -0.90 2.10
N ILE A 109 -0.71 -2.22 2.28
CA ILE A 109 0.46 -3.07 2.54
C ILE A 109 1.40 -3.12 1.34
N ARG A 110 0.89 -3.31 0.12
CA ARG A 110 1.73 -3.39 -1.09
C ARG A 110 2.43 -2.07 -1.40
N THR A 111 1.86 -0.93 -0.97
CA THR A 111 2.48 0.39 -1.16
C THR A 111 3.61 0.61 -0.15
N GLY A 112 3.41 0.21 1.11
CA GLY A 112 4.48 0.19 2.11
C GLY A 112 5.62 -0.75 1.71
N ALA A 113 5.28 -1.96 1.26
CA ALA A 113 6.24 -2.93 0.73
C ALA A 113 7.04 -2.38 -0.45
N ALA A 114 6.42 -1.68 -1.40
CA ALA A 114 7.12 -1.04 -2.51
C ALA A 114 8.15 0.00 -2.03
N GLY A 115 7.81 0.80 -1.02
CA GLY A 115 8.76 1.74 -0.42
C GLY A 115 9.91 1.04 0.30
N ALA A 116 9.64 -0.06 1.00
CA ALA A 116 10.66 -0.89 1.64
C ALA A 116 11.61 -1.53 0.61
N VAL A 117 11.08 -2.07 -0.50
CA VAL A 117 11.89 -2.58 -1.63
C VAL A 117 12.78 -1.47 -2.20
N ALA A 118 12.24 -0.28 -2.44
CA ALA A 118 13.05 0.84 -2.91
C ALA A 118 14.16 1.18 -1.92
N ALA A 119 13.83 1.27 -0.62
CA ALA A 119 14.82 1.55 0.43
C ALA A 119 15.89 0.46 0.52
N ARG A 120 15.54 -0.83 0.37
CA ARG A 120 16.49 -1.96 0.37
C ARG A 120 17.63 -1.74 -0.62
N HIS A 121 17.32 -1.22 -1.80
CA HIS A 121 18.27 -1.03 -2.89
C HIS A 121 18.95 0.34 -2.89
N LEU A 122 18.34 1.36 -2.27
CA LEU A 122 18.79 2.75 -2.39
C LEU A 122 19.28 3.39 -1.09
N ALA A 123 18.83 2.90 0.07
CA ALA A 123 19.21 3.46 1.37
C ALA A 123 20.49 2.83 1.92
N ARG A 124 21.15 3.53 2.85
CA ARG A 124 22.30 2.96 3.58
C ARG A 124 21.82 1.78 4.44
N LYS A 125 22.55 0.66 4.39
CA LYS A 125 22.21 -0.59 5.10
C LYS A 125 22.05 -0.42 6.61
N ASN A 126 22.77 0.53 7.21
CA ASN A 126 22.74 0.83 8.65
C ASN A 126 21.87 2.05 9.01
N SER A 127 20.89 2.39 8.17
CA SER A 127 19.95 3.48 8.47
C SER A 127 19.16 3.13 9.74
N ALA A 128 19.30 3.95 10.79
CA ALA A 128 18.63 3.75 12.08
C ALA A 128 17.61 4.85 12.40
N THR A 129 17.53 5.91 11.58
CA THR A 129 16.57 7.00 11.73
C THR A 129 15.73 7.14 10.47
N ALA A 130 14.41 7.13 10.62
CA ALA A 130 13.45 7.39 9.54
C ALA A 130 12.74 8.74 9.74
N GLY A 131 12.48 9.47 8.65
CA GLY A 131 11.60 10.63 8.64
C GLY A 131 10.28 10.30 7.95
N LEU A 132 9.15 10.64 8.57
CA LEU A 132 7.81 10.50 8.01
C LEU A 132 7.17 11.88 7.88
N ILE A 133 6.96 12.32 6.64
CA ILE A 133 6.22 13.53 6.32
C ILE A 133 4.82 13.10 5.86
N GLY A 134 3.82 13.40 6.70
CA GLY A 134 2.45 12.90 6.58
C GLY A 134 2.11 11.87 7.67
N CYS A 135 0.90 11.99 8.22
CA CYS A 135 0.40 11.18 9.36
C CYS A 135 -0.75 10.24 8.96
N GLY A 136 -0.81 9.85 7.68
CA GLY A 136 -1.89 9.03 7.12
C GLY A 136 -1.66 7.52 7.23
N ARG A 137 -2.60 6.73 6.68
CA ARG A 137 -2.52 5.25 6.62
C ARG A 137 -1.21 4.76 6.01
N GLN A 138 -0.76 5.40 4.92
CA GLN A 138 0.48 5.05 4.23
C GLN A 138 1.73 5.24 5.10
N ALA A 139 1.79 6.26 5.96
CA ALA A 139 2.95 6.44 6.83
C ALA A 139 3.15 5.22 7.76
N ARG A 140 2.07 4.55 8.15
CA ARG A 140 2.11 3.32 8.96
C ARG A 140 2.69 2.14 8.19
N THR A 141 2.20 1.87 6.99
CA THR A 141 2.69 0.74 6.20
C THR A 141 4.09 0.97 5.65
N GLN A 142 4.46 2.22 5.31
CA GLN A 142 5.83 2.59 4.99
C GLN A 142 6.78 2.30 6.18
N LEU A 143 6.42 2.75 7.38
CA LEU A 143 7.22 2.48 8.58
C LEU A 143 7.31 0.98 8.89
N SER A 144 6.20 0.25 8.77
CA SER A 144 6.15 -1.21 8.97
C SER A 144 7.11 -1.92 8.01
N GLY A 145 7.09 -1.57 6.71
CA GLY A 145 8.01 -2.14 5.73
C GLY A 145 9.48 -1.79 6.01
N LEU A 146 9.79 -0.53 6.35
CA LEU A 146 11.15 -0.12 6.70
C LEU A 146 11.69 -0.87 7.92
N ARG A 147 10.87 -1.07 8.96
CA ARG A 147 11.26 -1.80 10.17
C ARG A 147 11.57 -3.28 9.93
N ARG A 148 11.06 -3.89 8.85
CA ARG A 148 11.42 -5.26 8.47
C ARG A 148 12.83 -5.37 7.89
N LEU A 149 13.37 -4.28 7.35
CA LEU A 149 14.63 -4.30 6.58
C LEU A 149 15.77 -3.54 7.26
N PHE A 150 15.46 -2.62 8.17
CA PHE A 150 16.42 -1.73 8.79
C PHE A 150 16.26 -1.71 10.31
N PRO A 151 17.36 -1.52 11.06
CA PRO A 151 17.32 -1.38 12.51
C PRO A 151 16.85 0.03 12.91
N ILE A 152 15.62 0.41 12.52
CA ILE A 152 15.05 1.72 12.81
C ILE A 152 14.83 1.87 14.31
N GLN A 153 15.60 2.76 14.94
CA GLN A 153 15.56 3.10 16.36
C GLN A 153 14.84 4.41 16.62
N LEU A 154 14.88 5.35 15.68
CA LEU A 154 14.27 6.67 15.79
C LEU A 154 13.42 6.98 14.57
N VAL A 155 12.22 7.50 14.79
CA VAL A 155 11.30 7.93 13.73
C VAL A 155 10.87 9.36 14.02
N LYS A 156 11.19 10.28 13.11
CA LYS A 156 10.79 11.68 13.17
C LYS A 156 9.52 11.87 12.36
N VAL A 157 8.44 12.38 12.97
CA VAL A 157 7.13 12.51 12.32
C VAL A 157 6.72 13.97 12.19
N ALA A 158 6.32 14.38 10.99
CA ALA A 158 5.76 15.70 10.69
C ALA A 158 4.42 15.59 9.95
N GLY A 159 3.34 16.02 10.60
CA GLY A 159 2.02 16.23 10.00
C GLY A 159 1.77 17.69 9.60
N LYS A 160 0.53 18.04 9.26
CA LYS A 160 0.16 19.44 8.94
C LYS A 160 0.28 20.37 10.15
N ASN A 161 0.14 19.80 11.34
CA ASN A 161 0.28 20.47 12.61
C ASN A 161 0.81 19.47 13.66
N LEU A 162 1.29 20.00 14.78
CA LEU A 162 1.87 19.18 15.85
C LEU A 162 0.88 18.15 16.40
N LYS A 163 -0.41 18.50 16.51
CA LYS A 163 -1.46 17.63 17.03
C LYS A 163 -1.62 16.36 16.19
N GLU A 164 -1.55 16.47 14.86
CA GLU A 164 -1.56 15.31 13.96
C GLU A 164 -0.34 14.41 14.19
N SER A 165 0.86 15.00 14.28
CA SER A 165 2.10 14.25 14.55
C SER A 165 2.03 13.49 15.87
N GLU A 166 1.57 14.17 16.94
CA GLU A 166 1.42 13.57 18.27
C GLU A 166 0.39 12.43 18.26
N GLN A 167 -0.75 12.63 17.61
CA GLN A 167 -1.78 11.60 17.50
C GLN A 167 -1.28 10.38 16.72
N PHE A 168 -0.53 10.60 15.64
CA PHE A 168 0.11 9.52 14.90
C PHE A 168 1.10 8.77 15.78
N CYS A 169 1.99 9.47 16.50
CA CYS A 169 2.97 8.85 17.39
C CYS A 169 2.31 8.02 18.51
N LYS A 170 1.17 8.47 19.04
CA LYS A 170 0.40 7.75 20.08
C LYS A 170 -0.27 6.48 19.55
N THR A 171 -0.67 6.45 18.28
CA THR A 171 -1.51 5.39 17.71
C THR A 171 -0.77 4.47 16.76
N ALA A 172 0.42 4.85 16.28
CA ALA A 172 1.30 3.94 15.56
C ALA A 172 1.90 2.96 16.57
N GLU A 173 1.77 1.66 16.31
CA GLU A 173 2.16 0.56 17.20
C GLU A 173 3.49 0.84 17.94
N ASN A 174 3.46 0.59 19.25
CA ASN A 174 4.49 0.82 20.28
C ASN A 174 5.83 0.06 20.07
N ASN A 175 6.44 0.12 18.89
CA ASN A 175 7.78 -0.44 18.65
C ASN A 175 8.90 0.61 18.84
N GLY A 176 8.70 1.55 19.77
CA GLY A 176 9.70 2.51 20.24
C GLY A 176 10.12 3.60 19.25
N GLY A 177 10.59 4.73 19.78
CA GLY A 177 11.37 5.72 19.03
C GLY A 177 10.61 6.73 18.16
N LEU A 178 9.28 6.84 18.22
CA LEU A 178 8.55 7.87 17.48
C LEU A 178 8.61 9.22 18.21
N ILE A 179 9.13 10.25 17.54
CA ILE A 179 9.22 11.61 18.06
C ILE A 179 8.50 12.57 17.09
N PRO A 180 7.46 13.30 17.57
CA PRO A 180 6.84 14.36 16.78
C PRO A 180 7.83 15.52 16.62
N VAL A 181 8.01 16.00 15.40
CA VAL A 181 8.87 17.14 15.10
C VAL A 181 8.04 18.41 15.14
N LYS A 182 8.47 19.40 15.96
CA LYS A 182 7.78 20.70 16.10
C LYS A 182 7.98 21.60 14.88
N GLU A 183 9.17 21.57 14.29
CA GLU A 183 9.55 22.32 13.08
C GLU A 183 10.48 21.45 12.22
N LEU A 184 10.17 21.27 10.93
CA LEU A 184 11.12 20.71 9.98
C LEU A 184 12.20 21.77 9.77
N ALA A 185 13.41 21.52 10.31
CA ALA A 185 14.56 22.42 10.20
C ALA A 185 14.85 22.82 8.75
#